data_AF-A0A961VAA2-F1
#
_entry.id   AF-A0A961VAA2-F1
#
_cell.length_a   1.000
_cell.length_b   1.000
_cell.length_c   1.000
_cell.angle_alpha   90.00
_cell.angle_beta   90.00
_cell.angle_gamma   90.00
#
_symmetry.space_group_name_H-M   'P 1'
#
loop_
_entity.id
_entity.type
_entity.pdbx_description
1 polymer ?
#
loop_
_entity_poly.entity_id
_entity_poly.type
_entity_poly.pdbx_seq_one_letter_code
_entity_poly.pdbx_strand_id
1 'polypeptide(L)'
;AIQPVETEFGRKRQIDQSACNKDFSCLKGFCPSFVTVRGGTLKKGQAVADDGFDLPEPDKPALDDIYSVVITGVGGTGVVTVGAILGMAAHLDGRGVGIIDMAGLAQKGGAVVSHLKIAPTPEEISTIRVAAGHADLVIGCDIVVAGSQKVLGTMATGRTRAVVNTEEFYPGAFTHDADYSLPSRRIIRAIETALGDKAAFVEATKLATALMGNSIAANMFMLGYAYQTGGIPLSLEAIERAIELNGTAVDGNKKAFAWGRRAAIEPDTVREIARPKEAALPWRDMAETLDDKIERRVAALTAYQSKRYANRYRKLVEKVRAAEAEKTPGLSGLAEAAASYLYKLMAYKDEYEVARLFTDGGFQHQLDRQFEGDYRLEFHLAPPMFAKTDPETGRLKKKVYGPGMMRWFRLLSRMKGLRGTPLDPFGRTSERRTERALVKDYSGDIDTVVAGLTPDTHAVAVGLLSVPEKIRGYGPVKVAHLDTARADREAFLKAFRDGGFQRAEAAE
;
A
#
# COMPACT_ATOMS: atom_id res chain seq x y z
N ALA A 1 2.09 -10.60 -0.10
CA ALA A 1 1.29 -10.50 1.15
C ALA A 1 1.65 -9.25 1.95
N ILE A 2 2.92 -8.99 2.25
CA ILE A 2 3.27 -7.67 2.82
C ILE A 2 3.02 -6.63 1.73
N GLN A 3 2.30 -5.56 2.07
CA GLN A 3 2.03 -4.42 1.19
C GLN A 3 2.33 -3.12 1.95
N PRO A 4 2.75 -2.05 1.26
CA PRO A 4 2.80 -0.73 1.87
C PRO A 4 1.39 -0.24 2.22
N VAL A 5 1.29 0.63 3.22
CA VAL A 5 0.06 1.36 3.53
C VAL A 5 0.43 2.77 3.93
N GLU A 6 -0.17 3.75 3.26
CA GLU A 6 0.00 5.15 3.62
C GLU A 6 -0.79 5.48 4.89
N THR A 7 -0.17 6.26 5.77
CA THR A 7 -0.76 6.67 7.04
C THR A 7 -0.35 8.11 7.34
N GLU A 8 -1.10 8.79 8.21
CA GLU A 8 -0.76 10.14 8.68
C GLU A 8 0.64 10.23 9.33
N PHE A 9 1.19 9.09 9.76
CA PHE A 9 2.52 8.98 10.36
C PHE A 9 3.58 8.48 9.37
N GLY A 10 3.31 8.62 8.07
CA GLY A 10 4.11 8.16 6.95
C GLY A 10 3.90 6.68 6.62
N ARG A 11 4.43 6.25 5.48
CA ARG A 11 4.31 4.87 4.96
C ARG A 11 4.64 3.80 5.99
N LYS A 12 3.74 2.84 6.14
CA LYS A 12 3.86 1.63 6.98
C LYS A 12 3.70 0.38 6.13
N ARG A 13 3.74 -0.78 6.78
CA ARG A 13 3.53 -2.08 6.14
C ARG A 13 2.29 -2.73 6.74
N GLN A 14 1.45 -3.31 5.90
CA GLN A 14 0.32 -4.13 6.28
C GLN A 14 0.43 -5.52 5.67
N ILE A 15 -0.28 -6.48 6.23
CA ILE A 15 -0.43 -7.81 5.65
C ILE A 15 -1.77 -7.83 4.90
N ASP A 16 -1.71 -7.99 3.59
CA ASP A 16 -2.84 -8.47 2.81
C ASP A 16 -3.10 -9.92 3.19
N GLN A 17 -4.18 -10.14 3.94
CA GLN A 17 -4.55 -11.46 4.44
C GLN A 17 -5.09 -12.39 3.34
N SER A 18 -5.65 -11.82 2.26
CA SER A 18 -6.13 -12.60 1.13
C SER A 18 -4.95 -13.16 0.32
N ALA A 19 -3.86 -12.40 0.20
CA ALA A 19 -2.63 -12.85 -0.46
C ALA A 19 -1.68 -13.65 0.46
N CYS A 20 -2.00 -13.83 1.73
CA CYS A 20 -1.13 -14.49 2.71
C CYS A 20 -1.23 -16.01 2.61
N ASN A 21 -0.14 -16.69 2.28
CA ASN A 21 -0.03 -18.16 2.26
C ASN A 21 0.29 -18.77 3.64
N LYS A 22 0.38 -17.96 4.70
CA LYS A 22 0.67 -18.40 6.06
C LYS A 22 1.96 -19.24 6.19
N ASP A 23 3.00 -18.96 5.39
CA ASP A 23 4.32 -19.60 5.56
C ASP A 23 5.13 -19.02 6.74
N PHE A 24 4.63 -17.92 7.34
CA PHE A 24 5.20 -17.21 8.48
C PHE A 24 6.65 -16.75 8.29
N SER A 25 7.16 -16.67 7.05
CA SER A 25 8.52 -16.20 6.76
C SER A 25 8.75 -14.76 7.23
N CYS A 26 7.70 -13.95 7.30
CA CYS A 26 7.75 -12.61 7.88
C CYS A 26 8.25 -12.59 9.33
N LEU A 27 8.04 -13.66 10.11
CA LEU A 27 8.52 -13.77 11.49
C LEU A 27 10.05 -13.84 11.57
N LYS A 28 10.71 -14.35 10.53
CA LYS A 28 12.19 -14.41 10.40
C LYS A 28 12.82 -13.02 10.26
N GLY A 29 12.05 -12.02 9.79
CA GLY A 29 12.52 -10.64 9.64
C GLY A 29 12.70 -9.92 10.98
N PHE A 30 13.46 -8.82 10.97
CA PHE A 30 13.73 -8.01 12.16
C PHE A 30 12.61 -6.97 12.41
N CYS A 31 11.39 -7.44 12.67
CA CYS A 31 10.30 -6.60 13.18
C CYS A 31 10.04 -6.94 14.67
N PRO A 32 10.10 -5.95 15.59
CA PRO A 32 10.03 -6.19 17.03
C PRO A 32 8.62 -6.52 17.54
N SER A 33 7.59 -6.34 16.72
CA SER A 33 6.19 -6.55 17.10
C SER A 33 5.47 -7.35 16.01
N PHE A 34 5.39 -8.67 16.20
CA PHE A 34 4.42 -9.49 15.48
C PHE A 34 3.39 -10.04 16.46
N VAL A 35 2.15 -10.10 15.98
CA VAL A 35 1.09 -10.84 16.64
C VAL A 35 0.62 -11.91 15.67
N THR A 36 0.59 -13.15 16.13
CA THR A 36 -0.07 -14.24 15.41
C THR A 36 -1.46 -14.41 15.98
N VAL A 37 -2.47 -14.37 15.10
CA VAL A 37 -3.85 -14.73 15.42
C VAL A 37 -4.03 -16.21 15.13
N ARG A 38 -4.27 -17.02 16.16
CA ARG A 38 -4.51 -18.47 16.06
C ARG A 38 -6.00 -18.75 16.18
N GLY A 39 -6.56 -19.61 15.32
CA GLY A 39 -7.96 -20.03 15.39
C GLY A 39 -8.98 -19.07 14.76
N GLY A 40 -8.60 -17.81 14.53
CA GLY A 40 -9.48 -16.84 13.88
C GLY A 40 -9.65 -17.11 12.39
N THR A 41 -10.88 -16.92 11.89
CA THR A 41 -11.18 -16.85 10.47
C THR A 41 -11.20 -15.39 10.02
N LEU A 42 -10.87 -15.13 8.75
CA LEU A 42 -11.02 -13.78 8.22
C LEU A 42 -12.49 -13.44 8.16
N LYS A 43 -12.84 -12.30 8.75
CA LYS A 43 -14.20 -11.77 8.65
C LYS A 43 -14.48 -11.50 7.19
N LYS A 44 -15.52 -12.15 6.66
CA LYS A 44 -16.02 -11.78 5.33
C LYS A 44 -16.57 -10.37 5.43
N GLY A 45 -16.29 -9.52 4.46
CA GLY A 45 -16.96 -8.22 4.35
C GLY A 45 -18.46 -8.46 4.44
N GLN A 46 -19.19 -7.57 5.11
CA GLN A 46 -20.64 -7.58 5.01
C GLN A 46 -20.93 -7.30 3.53
N ALA A 47 -21.13 -8.38 2.75
CA ALA A 47 -21.54 -8.26 1.37
C ALA A 47 -22.77 -7.38 1.39
N VAL A 48 -22.68 -6.22 0.75
CA VAL A 48 -23.81 -5.31 0.72
C VAL A 48 -24.96 -6.07 0.09
N ALA A 49 -26.16 -5.90 0.65
CA ALA A 49 -27.34 -6.62 0.20
C ALA A 49 -27.47 -6.45 -1.32
N ASP A 50 -27.49 -7.59 -1.98
CA ASP A 50 -27.66 -7.75 -3.42
C ASP A 50 -29.09 -7.31 -3.77
N ASP A 51 -29.24 -6.36 -4.69
CA ASP A 51 -30.54 -5.92 -5.22
C ASP A 51 -31.00 -6.76 -6.42
N GLY A 52 -30.29 -7.84 -6.74
CA GLY A 52 -30.62 -8.79 -7.80
C GLY A 52 -29.82 -8.60 -9.09
N PHE A 53 -28.99 -7.55 -9.19
CA PHE A 53 -28.16 -7.23 -10.36
C PHE A 53 -28.92 -7.29 -11.70
N ASP A 54 -30.11 -6.66 -11.78
CA ASP A 54 -30.82 -6.47 -13.04
C ASP A 54 -30.09 -5.43 -13.89
N LEU A 55 -29.12 -5.90 -14.70
CA LEU A 55 -28.20 -5.06 -15.47
C LEU A 55 -28.44 -5.25 -16.96
N PRO A 56 -28.43 -4.17 -17.76
CA PRO A 56 -28.61 -4.26 -19.20
C PRO A 56 -27.46 -5.04 -19.86
N GLU A 57 -27.78 -5.75 -20.94
CA GLU A 57 -26.79 -6.37 -21.81
C GLU A 57 -26.01 -5.29 -22.58
N PRO A 58 -24.67 -5.35 -22.62
CA PRO A 58 -23.86 -4.40 -23.37
C PRO A 58 -23.86 -4.71 -24.87
N ASP A 59 -23.55 -3.70 -25.68
CA ASP A 59 -23.22 -3.91 -27.09
C ASP A 59 -21.91 -4.71 -27.18
N LYS A 60 -22.02 -5.96 -27.62
CA LYS A 60 -20.88 -6.88 -27.75
C LYS A 60 -20.15 -6.62 -29.07
N PRO A 61 -18.81 -6.75 -29.09
CA PRO A 61 -18.07 -6.72 -30.34
C PRO A 61 -18.50 -7.91 -31.21
N ALA A 62 -18.68 -7.65 -32.51
CA ALA A 62 -18.92 -8.72 -33.48
C ALA A 62 -17.68 -9.62 -33.55
N LEU A 63 -17.91 -10.93 -33.57
CA LEU A 63 -16.86 -11.94 -33.73
C LEU A 63 -16.86 -12.43 -35.18
N ASP A 64 -16.55 -11.52 -36.11
CA ASP A 64 -16.46 -11.81 -37.55
C ASP A 64 -15.05 -12.29 -37.96
N ASP A 65 -14.05 -12.02 -37.13
CA ASP A 65 -12.64 -12.41 -37.28
C ASP A 65 -12.05 -12.69 -35.88
N ILE A 66 -10.77 -13.05 -35.81
CA ILE A 66 -10.04 -13.34 -34.58
C ILE A 66 -10.06 -12.13 -33.63
N TYR A 67 -10.63 -12.33 -32.45
CA TYR A 67 -10.63 -11.37 -31.35
C TYR A 67 -9.54 -11.73 -30.32
N SER A 68 -8.59 -10.83 -30.15
CA SER A 68 -7.40 -11.03 -29.30
C SER A 68 -7.55 -10.32 -27.96
N VAL A 69 -7.49 -11.09 -26.88
CA VAL A 69 -7.54 -10.60 -25.50
C VAL A 69 -6.18 -10.80 -24.83
N VAL A 70 -5.71 -9.76 -24.13
CA VAL A 70 -4.53 -9.82 -23.28
C VAL A 70 -4.96 -9.56 -21.84
N ILE A 71 -4.72 -10.52 -20.95
CA ILE A 71 -5.04 -10.39 -19.53
C ILE A 71 -3.72 -10.28 -18.77
N THR A 72 -3.58 -9.24 -17.95
CA THR A 72 -2.35 -9.01 -17.20
C THR A 72 -2.60 -9.03 -15.72
N GLY A 73 -1.62 -9.49 -14.96
CA GLY A 73 -1.63 -9.33 -13.51
C GLY A 73 -0.42 -9.94 -12.84
N VAL A 74 -0.50 -10.03 -11.52
CA VAL A 74 0.59 -10.58 -10.71
C VAL A 74 0.36 -12.06 -10.45
N GLY A 75 1.41 -12.87 -10.51
CA GLY A 75 1.34 -14.32 -10.28
C GLY A 75 0.71 -14.67 -8.93
N GLY A 76 -0.26 -15.57 -8.95
CA GLY A 76 -1.03 -16.00 -7.78
C GLY A 76 -2.28 -15.16 -7.47
N THR A 77 -2.66 -14.19 -8.32
CA THR A 77 -3.86 -13.36 -8.12
C THR A 77 -5.11 -13.85 -8.88
N GLY A 78 -4.98 -14.86 -9.76
CA GLY A 78 -6.10 -15.42 -10.52
C GLY A 78 -6.19 -15.00 -11.99
N VAL A 79 -5.13 -14.41 -12.57
CA VAL A 79 -5.08 -14.02 -14.00
C VAL A 79 -5.36 -15.20 -14.93
N VAL A 80 -4.69 -16.33 -14.68
CA VAL A 80 -4.87 -17.59 -15.44
C VAL A 80 -6.31 -18.10 -15.31
N THR A 81 -6.94 -17.90 -14.15
CA THR A 81 -8.34 -18.30 -13.92
C THR A 81 -9.30 -17.50 -14.79
N VAL A 82 -9.08 -16.18 -14.96
CA VAL A 82 -9.89 -15.36 -15.87
C VAL A 82 -9.72 -15.85 -17.32
N GLY A 83 -8.49 -16.15 -17.74
CA GLY A 83 -8.22 -16.74 -19.06
C GLY A 83 -8.94 -18.07 -19.26
N ALA A 84 -8.88 -18.97 -18.29
CA ALA A 84 -9.57 -20.27 -18.35
C ALA A 84 -11.10 -20.14 -18.39
N ILE A 85 -11.68 -19.18 -17.66
CA ILE A 85 -13.12 -18.90 -17.68
C ILE A 85 -13.55 -18.37 -19.04
N LEU A 86 -12.82 -17.42 -19.62
CA LEU A 86 -13.06 -16.95 -20.98
C LEU A 86 -12.90 -18.07 -22.02
N GLY A 87 -11.91 -18.94 -21.82
CA GLY A 87 -11.70 -20.13 -22.65
C GLY A 87 -12.89 -21.07 -22.67
N MET A 88 -13.36 -21.45 -21.48
CA MET A 88 -14.53 -22.31 -21.35
C MET A 88 -15.80 -21.62 -21.85
N ALA A 89 -15.97 -20.32 -21.61
CA ALA A 89 -17.10 -19.56 -22.13
C ALA A 89 -17.11 -19.54 -23.67
N ALA A 90 -15.96 -19.29 -24.31
CA ALA A 90 -15.84 -19.37 -25.76
C ALA A 90 -16.19 -20.75 -26.30
N HIS A 91 -15.74 -21.81 -25.62
CA HIS A 91 -16.10 -23.18 -25.99
C HIS A 91 -17.61 -23.46 -25.88
N LEU A 92 -18.25 -22.99 -24.81
CA LEU A 92 -19.70 -23.12 -24.60
C LEU A 92 -20.52 -22.34 -25.65
N ASP A 93 -20.01 -21.22 -26.13
CA ASP A 93 -20.58 -20.45 -27.25
C ASP A 93 -20.29 -21.08 -28.64
N GLY A 94 -19.62 -22.23 -28.69
CA GLY A 94 -19.26 -22.91 -29.94
C GLY A 94 -18.16 -22.20 -30.73
N ARG A 95 -17.34 -21.38 -30.08
CA ARG A 95 -16.26 -20.60 -30.70
C ARG A 95 -14.91 -21.32 -30.62
N GLY A 96 -14.03 -20.99 -31.57
CA GLY A 96 -12.62 -21.36 -31.49
C GLY A 96 -11.91 -20.59 -30.38
N VAL A 97 -11.06 -21.24 -29.61
CA VAL A 97 -10.26 -20.57 -28.57
C VAL A 97 -8.85 -21.12 -28.46
N GLY A 98 -7.89 -20.21 -28.29
CA GLY A 98 -6.48 -20.53 -28.04
C GLY A 98 -5.91 -19.65 -26.94
N ILE A 99 -5.24 -20.27 -25.96
CA ILE A 99 -4.75 -19.58 -24.76
C ILE A 99 -3.28 -19.95 -24.52
N ILE A 100 -2.45 -18.97 -24.18
CA ILE A 100 -1.11 -19.17 -23.66
C ILE A 100 -0.82 -18.26 -22.49
N ASP A 101 -0.45 -18.86 -21.35
CA ASP A 101 -0.05 -18.15 -20.15
C ASP A 101 1.48 -18.00 -20.10
N MET A 102 1.93 -16.75 -19.98
CA MET A 102 3.34 -16.42 -19.81
C MET A 102 3.57 -15.91 -18.39
N ALA A 103 4.10 -16.78 -17.53
CA ALA A 103 4.53 -16.39 -16.19
C ALA A 103 6.01 -15.97 -16.20
N GLY A 104 6.33 -14.86 -15.52
CA GLY A 104 7.71 -14.47 -15.26
C GLY A 104 8.45 -15.48 -14.36
N LEU A 105 9.79 -15.42 -14.37
CA LEU A 105 10.67 -16.33 -13.60
C LEU A 105 10.44 -16.31 -12.08
N ALA A 106 9.81 -15.25 -11.55
CA ALA A 106 9.55 -15.14 -10.13
C ALA A 106 8.38 -16.03 -9.71
N GLN A 107 8.66 -16.99 -8.82
CA GLN A 107 7.69 -17.98 -8.31
C GLN A 107 6.43 -17.36 -7.66
N LYS A 108 6.52 -16.13 -7.12
CA LYS A 108 5.40 -15.32 -6.63
C LYS A 108 5.68 -13.84 -6.85
N GLY A 109 4.65 -13.06 -7.17
CA GLY A 109 4.80 -11.62 -7.39
C GLY A 109 5.40 -11.24 -8.75
N GLY A 110 5.67 -12.22 -9.62
CA GLY A 110 6.11 -11.99 -10.99
C GLY A 110 4.96 -11.53 -11.89
N ALA A 111 5.32 -10.81 -12.96
CA ALA A 111 4.38 -10.46 -14.01
C ALA A 111 3.84 -11.72 -14.69
N VAL A 112 2.53 -11.80 -14.87
CA VAL A 112 1.83 -12.83 -15.64
C VAL A 112 1.03 -12.15 -16.73
N VAL A 113 1.18 -12.65 -17.96
CA VAL A 113 0.42 -12.21 -19.13
C VAL A 113 -0.22 -13.44 -19.76
N SER A 114 -1.55 -13.47 -19.81
CA SER A 114 -2.32 -14.47 -20.54
C SER A 114 -2.72 -13.88 -21.88
N HIS A 115 -2.36 -14.57 -22.96
CA HIS A 115 -2.79 -14.24 -24.32
C HIS A 115 -3.90 -15.19 -24.71
N LEU A 116 -5.03 -14.65 -25.13
CA LEU A 116 -6.21 -15.41 -25.52
C LEU A 116 -6.68 -14.93 -26.89
N LYS A 117 -7.03 -15.87 -27.76
CA LYS A 117 -7.67 -15.59 -29.05
C LYS A 117 -8.98 -16.33 -29.12
N ILE A 118 -10.01 -15.62 -29.55
CA ILE A 118 -11.35 -16.16 -29.81
C ILE A 118 -11.58 -16.01 -31.31
N ALA A 119 -12.07 -17.04 -31.96
CA ALA A 119 -12.39 -17.02 -33.39
C ALA A 119 -13.78 -17.64 -33.63
N PRO A 120 -14.44 -17.31 -34.75
CA PRO A 120 -15.70 -17.95 -35.14
C PRO A 120 -15.59 -19.48 -35.12
N THR A 121 -14.51 -20.03 -35.68
CA THR A 121 -14.21 -21.47 -35.69
C THR A 121 -12.79 -21.77 -35.17
N PRO A 122 -12.53 -22.97 -34.61
CA PRO A 122 -11.21 -23.36 -34.12
C PRO A 122 -10.10 -23.31 -35.18
N GLU A 123 -10.42 -23.66 -36.43
CA GLU A 123 -9.47 -23.80 -37.54
C GLU A 123 -8.82 -22.47 -37.95
N GLU A 124 -9.45 -21.35 -37.62
CA GLU A 124 -8.94 -20.01 -37.89
C GLU A 124 -7.78 -19.61 -36.97
N ILE A 125 -7.59 -20.29 -35.84
CA ILE A 125 -6.53 -19.98 -34.88
C ILE A 125 -5.23 -20.68 -35.27
N SER A 126 -4.40 -19.98 -36.05
CA SER A 126 -3.06 -20.46 -36.46
C SER A 126 -1.96 -20.19 -35.43
N THR A 127 -2.14 -19.17 -34.58
CA THR A 127 -1.15 -18.76 -33.57
C THR A 127 -1.87 -18.26 -32.33
N ILE A 128 -1.41 -18.64 -31.14
CA ILE A 128 -2.09 -18.29 -29.86
C ILE A 128 -1.52 -17.04 -29.18
N ARG A 129 -0.33 -16.59 -29.58
CA ARG A 129 0.27 -15.35 -29.05
C ARG A 129 -0.32 -14.13 -29.75
N VAL A 130 -0.70 -13.12 -28.98
CA VAL A 130 -1.12 -11.82 -29.53
C VAL A 130 0.13 -11.05 -30.00
N ALA A 131 0.12 -10.62 -31.26
CA ALA A 131 1.20 -9.87 -31.88
C ALA A 131 1.15 -8.38 -31.50
N ALA A 132 2.22 -7.65 -31.83
CA ALA A 132 2.28 -6.21 -31.58
C ALA A 132 1.15 -5.47 -32.30
N GLY A 133 0.45 -4.56 -31.62
CA GLY A 133 -0.69 -3.80 -32.16
C GLY A 133 -1.94 -4.62 -32.49
N HIS A 134 -2.02 -5.90 -32.11
CA HIS A 134 -3.12 -6.80 -32.45
C HIS A 134 -4.05 -7.15 -31.29
N ALA A 135 -3.90 -6.53 -30.10
CA ALA A 135 -4.88 -6.72 -29.04
C ALA A 135 -6.17 -5.96 -29.34
N ASP A 136 -7.32 -6.62 -29.20
CA ASP A 136 -8.64 -5.98 -29.27
C ASP A 136 -9.08 -5.56 -27.87
N LEU A 137 -8.79 -6.38 -26.85
CA LEU A 137 -9.02 -6.08 -25.44
C LEU A 137 -7.77 -6.31 -24.59
N VAL A 138 -7.47 -5.38 -23.69
CA VAL A 138 -6.54 -5.58 -22.57
C VAL A 138 -7.30 -5.51 -21.25
N ILE A 139 -7.32 -6.60 -20.49
CA ILE A 139 -7.82 -6.65 -19.10
C ILE A 139 -6.63 -6.55 -18.16
N GLY A 140 -6.34 -5.33 -17.73
CA GLY A 140 -5.24 -5.00 -16.84
C GLY A 140 -5.58 -5.22 -15.37
N CYS A 141 -5.51 -6.43 -14.84
CA CYS A 141 -5.79 -6.68 -13.42
C CYS A 141 -4.71 -6.11 -12.47
N ASP A 142 -3.56 -5.70 -13.01
CA ASP A 142 -2.51 -4.96 -12.33
C ASP A 142 -1.93 -3.88 -13.26
N ILE A 143 -1.84 -2.65 -12.76
CA ILE A 143 -1.37 -1.49 -13.52
C ILE A 143 0.10 -1.61 -13.97
N VAL A 144 0.97 -2.21 -13.15
CA VAL A 144 2.42 -2.29 -13.43
C VAL A 144 2.67 -3.24 -14.60
N VAL A 145 2.00 -4.40 -14.61
CA VAL A 145 2.11 -5.36 -15.71
C VAL A 145 1.43 -4.82 -16.97
N ALA A 146 0.26 -4.19 -16.83
CA ALA A 146 -0.43 -3.55 -17.96
C ALA A 146 0.41 -2.45 -18.63
N GLY A 147 1.16 -1.68 -17.83
CA GLY A 147 2.08 -0.64 -18.29
C GLY A 147 3.44 -1.13 -18.77
N SER A 148 3.69 -2.45 -18.77
CA SER A 148 4.97 -2.98 -19.25
C SER A 148 5.10 -2.79 -20.77
N GLN A 149 6.32 -2.55 -21.25
CA GLN A 149 6.58 -2.38 -22.69
C GLN A 149 6.04 -3.53 -23.54
N LYS A 150 6.09 -4.76 -23.03
CA LYS A 150 5.57 -5.95 -23.71
C LYS A 150 4.06 -5.88 -23.93
N VAL A 151 3.31 -5.38 -22.96
CA VAL A 151 1.84 -5.28 -23.04
C VAL A 151 1.43 -4.04 -23.82
N LEU A 152 2.05 -2.89 -23.55
CA LEU A 152 1.85 -1.66 -24.34
C LEU A 152 2.13 -1.91 -25.83
N GLY A 153 3.14 -2.72 -26.16
CA GLY A 153 3.43 -3.10 -27.55
C GLY A 153 2.33 -3.91 -28.24
N THR A 154 1.42 -4.56 -27.51
CA THR A 154 0.26 -5.26 -28.12
C THR A 154 -0.92 -4.33 -28.40
N MET A 155 -0.92 -3.13 -27.83
CA MET A 155 -2.01 -2.16 -27.98
C MET A 155 -1.85 -1.35 -29.28
N ALA A 156 -2.98 -1.01 -29.91
CA ALA A 156 -3.03 -0.13 -31.08
C ALA A 156 -4.15 0.90 -30.96
N THR A 157 -3.83 2.16 -31.25
CA THR A 157 -4.77 3.27 -31.27
C THR A 157 -5.92 2.99 -32.24
N GLY A 158 -7.15 3.30 -31.84
CA GLY A 158 -8.34 3.07 -32.66
C GLY A 158 -8.81 1.61 -32.69
N ARG A 159 -8.00 0.63 -32.28
CA ARG A 159 -8.37 -0.79 -32.19
C ARG A 159 -8.63 -1.21 -30.74
N THR A 160 -7.60 -1.17 -29.92
CA THR A 160 -7.58 -1.79 -28.60
C THR A 160 -8.46 -1.02 -27.60
N ARG A 161 -9.25 -1.76 -26.83
CA ARG A 161 -9.87 -1.29 -25.58
C ARG A 161 -9.05 -1.79 -24.40
N ALA A 162 -8.85 -0.97 -23.38
CA ALA A 162 -8.19 -1.38 -22.14
C ALA A 162 -9.06 -1.07 -20.93
N VAL A 163 -9.21 -2.04 -20.03
CA VAL A 163 -9.76 -1.83 -18.69
C VAL A 163 -8.64 -2.14 -17.70
N VAL A 164 -8.25 -1.16 -16.90
CA VAL A 164 -7.06 -1.26 -16.04
C VAL A 164 -7.43 -0.99 -14.59
N ASN A 165 -7.07 -1.94 -13.73
CA ASN A 165 -7.11 -1.81 -12.29
C ASN A 165 -6.00 -0.87 -11.83
N THR A 166 -6.35 0.25 -11.21
CA THR A 166 -5.37 1.26 -10.76
C THR A 166 -4.78 0.96 -9.40
N GLU A 167 -5.25 -0.08 -8.69
CA GLU A 167 -4.66 -0.45 -7.41
C GLU A 167 -3.20 -0.88 -7.61
N GLU A 168 -2.32 -0.32 -6.79
CA GLU A 168 -0.90 -0.61 -6.82
C GLU A 168 -0.58 -1.89 -6.04
N PHE A 169 -0.26 -2.97 -6.74
CA PHE A 169 0.30 -4.16 -6.10
C PHE A 169 1.82 -4.10 -6.11
N TYR A 170 2.42 -3.99 -4.93
CA TYR A 170 3.88 -3.89 -4.83
C TYR A 170 4.54 -5.28 -4.94
N PRO A 171 5.44 -5.51 -5.92
CA PRO A 171 6.16 -6.78 -6.07
C PRO A 171 7.13 -7.02 -4.92
N GLY A 172 7.51 -8.28 -4.66
CA GLY A 172 8.40 -8.64 -3.55
C GLY A 172 9.70 -7.80 -3.44
N ALA A 173 10.20 -7.27 -4.56
CA ALA A 173 11.33 -6.33 -4.60
C ALA A 173 11.18 -5.13 -3.65
N PHE A 174 9.96 -4.59 -3.45
CA PHE A 174 9.73 -3.47 -2.52
C PHE A 174 10.12 -3.82 -1.07
N THR A 175 10.17 -5.10 -0.71
CA THR A 175 10.55 -5.49 0.66
C THR A 175 12.03 -5.20 0.95
N HIS A 176 12.86 -5.11 -0.10
CA HIS A 176 14.29 -4.80 -0.06
C HIS A 176 14.59 -3.30 -0.24
N ASP A 177 13.68 -2.55 -0.88
CA ASP A 177 13.82 -1.11 -1.11
C ASP A 177 12.68 -0.33 -0.43
N ALA A 178 13.03 0.41 0.62
CA ALA A 178 12.08 1.17 1.41
C ALA A 178 11.51 2.41 0.69
N ASP A 179 12.19 2.90 -0.36
CA ASP A 179 11.80 4.05 -1.16
C ASP A 179 11.15 3.63 -2.49
N TYR A 180 10.97 2.32 -2.70
CA TYR A 180 10.35 1.76 -3.89
C TYR A 180 8.95 2.36 -4.11
N SER A 181 8.80 3.07 -5.21
CA SER A 181 7.56 3.68 -5.67
C SER A 181 7.23 3.17 -7.05
N LEU A 182 5.94 3.00 -7.33
CA LEU A 182 5.46 2.63 -8.64
C LEU A 182 5.14 3.90 -9.43
N PRO A 183 5.60 4.02 -10.68
CA PRO A 183 5.32 5.19 -11.51
C PRO A 183 3.88 5.13 -12.09
N SER A 184 2.88 4.83 -11.27
CA SER A 184 1.50 4.52 -11.70
C SER A 184 0.88 5.67 -12.50
N ARG A 185 1.08 6.93 -12.08
CA ARG A 185 0.61 8.10 -12.85
C ARG A 185 1.24 8.19 -14.25
N ARG A 186 2.51 7.82 -14.38
CA ARG A 186 3.20 7.79 -15.67
C ARG A 186 2.66 6.66 -16.54
N ILE A 187 2.33 5.51 -15.94
CA ILE A 187 1.73 4.36 -16.63
C ILE A 187 0.32 4.71 -17.12
N ILE A 188 -0.53 5.29 -16.26
CA ILE A 188 -1.87 5.76 -16.63
C ILE A 188 -1.78 6.69 -17.83
N ARG A 189 -0.93 7.73 -17.74
CA ARG A 189 -0.71 8.66 -18.85
C ARG A 189 -0.23 7.98 -20.13
N ALA A 190 0.64 6.97 -20.04
CA ALA A 190 1.10 6.23 -21.21
C ALA A 190 -0.03 5.45 -21.88
N ILE A 191 -0.90 4.81 -21.10
CA ILE A 191 -2.07 4.07 -21.61
C ILE A 191 -3.11 5.04 -22.18
N GLU A 192 -3.39 6.15 -21.49
CA GLU A 192 -4.27 7.23 -21.97
C GLU A 192 -3.76 7.83 -23.28
N THR A 193 -2.46 8.09 -23.39
CA THR A 193 -1.84 8.61 -24.61
C THR A 193 -1.97 7.62 -25.78
N ALA A 194 -1.86 6.32 -25.51
CA ALA A 194 -1.95 5.29 -26.54
C ALA A 194 -3.40 5.04 -27.02
N LEU A 195 -4.38 5.10 -26.12
CA LEU A 195 -5.74 4.58 -26.37
C LEU A 195 -6.86 5.62 -26.26
N GLY A 196 -6.62 6.78 -25.64
CA GLY A 196 -7.64 7.82 -25.45
C GLY A 196 -8.85 7.32 -24.65
N ASP A 197 -10.03 7.54 -25.21
CA ASP A 197 -11.34 7.16 -24.65
C ASP A 197 -11.55 5.65 -24.53
N LYS A 198 -10.76 4.84 -25.25
CA LYS A 198 -10.80 3.37 -25.15
C LYS A 198 -10.07 2.82 -23.92
N ALA A 199 -9.46 3.67 -23.09
CA ALA A 199 -8.88 3.28 -21.80
C ALA A 199 -9.81 3.63 -20.63
N ALA A 200 -10.25 2.61 -19.90
CA ALA A 200 -11.00 2.76 -18.66
C ALA A 200 -10.14 2.36 -17.46
N PHE A 201 -10.22 3.16 -16.39
CA PHE A 201 -9.45 2.96 -15.17
C PHE A 201 -10.39 2.80 -13.97
N VAL A 202 -10.15 1.78 -13.14
CA VAL A 202 -11.02 1.47 -12.00
C VAL A 202 -10.21 1.00 -10.80
N GLU A 203 -10.57 1.41 -9.58
CA GLU A 203 -9.98 0.90 -8.34
C GLU A 203 -10.57 -0.49 -7.98
N ALA A 204 -10.49 -1.45 -8.91
CA ALA A 204 -11.21 -2.73 -8.81
C ALA A 204 -10.84 -3.54 -7.56
N THR A 205 -9.57 -3.57 -7.15
CA THR A 205 -9.16 -4.29 -5.94
C THR A 205 -9.82 -3.70 -4.69
N LYS A 206 -9.87 -2.37 -4.58
CA LYS A 206 -10.44 -1.65 -3.45
C LYS A 206 -11.96 -1.87 -3.38
N LEU A 207 -12.65 -1.73 -4.52
CA LEU A 207 -14.09 -1.97 -4.62
C LEU A 207 -14.42 -3.43 -4.31
N ALA A 208 -13.75 -4.40 -4.95
CA ALA A 208 -13.98 -5.82 -4.71
C ALA A 208 -13.68 -6.21 -3.25
N THR A 209 -12.63 -5.67 -2.63
CA THR A 209 -12.32 -5.93 -1.23
C THR A 209 -13.41 -5.37 -0.30
N ALA A 210 -13.92 -4.17 -0.58
CA ALA A 210 -14.98 -3.56 0.22
C ALA A 210 -16.33 -4.31 0.07
N LEU A 211 -16.68 -4.69 -1.15
CA LEU A 211 -17.95 -5.34 -1.48
C LEU A 211 -17.97 -6.83 -1.13
N MET A 212 -16.86 -7.54 -1.33
CA MET A 212 -16.78 -9.01 -1.25
C MET A 212 -15.87 -9.50 -0.10
N GLY A 213 -15.19 -8.58 0.61
CA GLY A 213 -14.34 -8.90 1.76
C GLY A 213 -12.99 -9.52 1.42
N ASN A 214 -12.62 -9.62 0.14
CA ASN A 214 -11.33 -10.19 -0.27
C ASN A 214 -10.85 -9.57 -1.59
N SER A 215 -9.53 -9.46 -1.75
CA SER A 215 -8.90 -8.89 -2.94
C SER A 215 -8.84 -9.85 -4.14
N ILE A 216 -9.05 -11.15 -3.92
CA ILE A 216 -9.02 -12.18 -4.99
C ILE A 216 -10.19 -11.98 -5.97
N ALA A 217 -11.32 -11.49 -5.48
CA ALA A 217 -12.48 -11.14 -6.29
C ALA A 217 -12.21 -10.03 -7.33
N ALA A 218 -11.11 -9.28 -7.21
CA ALA A 218 -10.77 -8.18 -8.10
C ALA A 218 -10.64 -8.59 -9.57
N ASN A 219 -10.06 -9.76 -9.85
CA ASN A 219 -9.86 -10.21 -11.23
C ASN A 219 -11.20 -10.59 -11.90
N MET A 220 -12.13 -11.16 -11.13
CA MET A 220 -13.47 -11.47 -11.61
C MET A 220 -14.33 -10.20 -11.77
N PHE A 221 -14.15 -9.24 -10.87
CA PHE A 221 -14.71 -7.90 -11.00
C PHE A 221 -14.21 -7.20 -12.28
N MET A 222 -12.91 -7.28 -12.57
CA MET A 222 -12.33 -6.75 -13.81
C MET A 222 -12.93 -7.41 -15.06
N LEU A 223 -13.17 -8.72 -15.02
CA LEU A 223 -13.86 -9.43 -16.11
C LEU A 223 -15.28 -8.89 -16.33
N GLY A 224 -16.05 -8.68 -15.26
CA GLY A 224 -17.39 -8.09 -15.33
C GLY A 224 -17.40 -6.66 -15.86
N TYR A 225 -16.44 -5.84 -15.43
CA TYR A 225 -16.28 -4.48 -15.93
C TYR A 225 -15.93 -4.47 -17.42
N ALA A 226 -15.01 -5.34 -17.85
CA ALA A 226 -14.65 -5.50 -19.26
C ALA A 226 -15.82 -6.02 -20.10
N TYR A 227 -16.65 -6.91 -19.54
CA TYR A 227 -17.88 -7.37 -20.18
C TYR A 227 -18.83 -6.21 -20.45
N GLN A 228 -19.18 -5.46 -19.39
CA GLN A 228 -20.19 -4.41 -19.46
C GLN A 228 -19.76 -3.20 -20.28
N THR A 229 -18.46 -2.97 -20.42
CA THR A 229 -17.93 -1.94 -21.33
C THR A 229 -17.90 -2.40 -22.80
N GLY A 230 -18.46 -3.56 -23.14
CA GLY A 230 -18.50 -4.09 -24.52
C GLY A 230 -17.14 -4.57 -25.01
N GLY A 231 -16.29 -5.07 -24.11
CA GLY A 231 -14.95 -5.57 -24.45
C GLY A 231 -14.90 -7.05 -24.83
N ILE A 232 -15.94 -7.83 -24.54
CA ILE A 232 -15.90 -9.30 -24.61
C ILE A 232 -16.96 -9.82 -25.62
N PRO A 233 -16.56 -10.58 -26.65
CA PRO A 233 -17.46 -11.07 -27.71
C PRO A 233 -18.13 -12.41 -27.34
N LEU A 234 -18.52 -12.61 -26.07
CA LEU A 234 -19.11 -13.86 -25.58
C LEU A 234 -20.46 -13.61 -24.91
N SER A 235 -21.29 -14.64 -24.81
CA SER A 235 -22.58 -14.59 -24.13
C SER A 235 -22.41 -14.49 -22.61
N LEU A 236 -23.37 -13.85 -21.95
CA LEU A 236 -23.42 -13.77 -20.49
C LEU A 236 -23.55 -15.19 -19.91
N GLU A 237 -24.44 -15.97 -20.50
CA GLU A 237 -24.79 -17.33 -20.10
C GLU A 237 -23.57 -18.24 -20.12
N ALA A 238 -22.72 -18.15 -21.16
CA ALA A 238 -21.50 -18.93 -21.26
C ALA A 238 -20.46 -18.54 -20.20
N ILE A 239 -20.31 -17.25 -19.90
CA ILE A 239 -19.39 -16.78 -18.85
C ILE A 239 -19.86 -17.25 -17.48
N GLU A 240 -21.15 -17.10 -17.15
CA GLU A 240 -21.70 -17.57 -15.89
C GLU A 240 -21.60 -19.08 -15.74
N ARG A 241 -21.87 -19.84 -16.81
CA ARG A 241 -21.74 -21.28 -16.81
C ARG A 241 -20.28 -21.72 -16.69
N ALA A 242 -19.34 -21.01 -17.31
CA ALA A 242 -17.91 -21.26 -17.13
C ALA A 242 -17.45 -21.02 -15.67
N ILE A 243 -18.00 -20.02 -14.99
CA ILE A 243 -17.77 -19.79 -13.55
C ILE A 243 -18.29 -20.97 -12.73
N GLU A 244 -19.47 -21.50 -13.04
CA GLU A 244 -20.02 -22.67 -12.36
C GLU A 244 -19.15 -23.93 -12.56
N LEU A 245 -18.73 -24.17 -13.81
CA LEU A 245 -17.89 -25.33 -14.15
C LEU A 245 -16.50 -25.24 -13.53
N ASN A 246 -15.97 -24.05 -13.27
CA ASN A 246 -14.74 -23.87 -12.52
C ASN A 246 -14.84 -24.38 -11.07
N GLY A 247 -16.05 -24.39 -10.49
CA GLY A 247 -16.37 -25.01 -9.21
C GLY A 247 -15.81 -24.31 -7.97
N THR A 248 -14.97 -23.28 -8.13
CA THR A 248 -14.34 -22.58 -7.00
C THR A 248 -15.12 -21.32 -6.64
N ALA A 249 -15.61 -21.25 -5.41
CA ALA A 249 -16.30 -20.08 -4.86
C ALA A 249 -17.36 -19.48 -5.81
N VAL A 250 -18.15 -20.34 -6.45
CA VAL A 250 -19.06 -20.02 -7.57
C VAL A 250 -19.90 -18.77 -7.29
N ASP A 251 -20.67 -18.75 -6.19
CA ASP A 251 -21.52 -17.61 -5.83
C ASP A 251 -20.72 -16.31 -5.64
N GLY A 252 -19.53 -16.41 -5.05
CA GLY A 252 -18.65 -15.27 -4.83
C GLY A 252 -18.10 -14.72 -6.14
N ASN A 253 -17.73 -15.59 -7.08
CA ASN A 253 -17.24 -15.18 -8.40
C ASN A 253 -18.36 -14.60 -9.26
N LYS A 254 -19.56 -15.20 -9.28
CA LYS A 254 -20.72 -14.61 -9.98
C LYS A 254 -21.06 -13.22 -9.44
N LYS A 255 -21.08 -13.04 -8.12
CA LYS A 255 -21.29 -11.72 -7.50
C LYS A 255 -20.18 -10.74 -7.83
N ALA A 256 -18.92 -11.16 -7.81
CA ALA A 256 -17.80 -10.29 -8.18
C ALA A 256 -17.90 -9.82 -9.64
N PHE A 257 -18.26 -10.74 -10.55
CA PHE A 257 -18.53 -10.42 -11.95
C PHE A 257 -19.70 -9.43 -12.09
N ALA A 258 -20.82 -9.66 -11.42
CA ALA A 258 -21.98 -8.77 -11.44
C ALA A 258 -21.68 -7.36 -10.88
N TRP A 259 -20.94 -7.28 -9.76
CA TRP A 259 -20.46 -5.99 -9.23
C TRP A 259 -19.53 -5.26 -10.22
N GLY A 260 -18.68 -6.00 -10.91
CA GLY A 260 -17.83 -5.47 -11.97
C GLY A 260 -18.65 -4.85 -13.10
N ARG A 261 -19.71 -5.56 -13.54
CA ARG A 261 -20.65 -5.04 -14.55
C ARG A 261 -21.33 -3.77 -14.05
N ARG A 262 -21.91 -3.79 -12.85
CA ARG A 262 -22.59 -2.62 -12.27
C ARG A 262 -21.66 -1.41 -12.17
N ALA A 263 -20.41 -1.61 -11.77
CA ALA A 263 -19.43 -0.52 -11.64
C ALA A 263 -19.10 0.18 -12.96
N ALA A 264 -19.32 -0.47 -14.11
CA ALA A 264 -19.15 0.15 -15.41
C ALA A 264 -20.32 1.09 -15.80
N ILE A 265 -21.53 0.85 -15.27
CA ILE A 265 -22.73 1.64 -15.56
C ILE A 265 -22.99 2.67 -14.46
N GLU A 266 -22.84 2.27 -13.20
CA GLU A 266 -23.17 3.04 -11.99
C GLU A 266 -21.94 3.19 -11.08
N PRO A 267 -20.83 3.80 -11.55
CA PRO A 267 -19.58 3.85 -10.80
C PRO A 267 -19.74 4.57 -9.45
N ASP A 268 -20.51 5.65 -9.39
CA ASP A 268 -20.69 6.44 -8.17
C ASP A 268 -21.58 5.71 -7.16
N THR A 269 -22.67 5.06 -7.59
CA THR A 269 -23.49 4.20 -6.73
C THR A 269 -22.66 3.07 -6.13
N VAL A 270 -21.84 2.39 -6.95
CA VAL A 270 -20.98 1.31 -6.44
C VAL A 270 -19.94 1.84 -5.46
N ARG A 271 -19.37 3.04 -5.69
CA ARG A 271 -18.45 3.68 -4.73
C ARG A 271 -19.13 4.03 -3.41
N GLU A 272 -20.37 4.51 -3.44
CA GLU A 272 -21.15 4.81 -2.24
C GLU A 272 -21.48 3.53 -1.46
N ILE A 273 -21.92 2.48 -2.16
CA ILE A 273 -22.18 1.15 -1.58
C ILE A 273 -20.91 0.56 -0.96
N ALA A 274 -19.78 0.66 -1.67
CA ALA A 274 -18.47 0.19 -1.22
C ALA A 274 -17.86 1.07 -0.13
N ARG A 275 -18.47 2.23 0.19
CA ARG A 275 -17.97 3.12 1.23
C ARG A 275 -18.04 2.40 2.58
N PRO A 276 -16.92 2.29 3.32
CA PRO A 276 -16.94 1.64 4.63
C PRO A 276 -17.98 2.31 5.53
N LYS A 277 -18.97 1.55 6.01
CA LYS A 277 -19.99 2.03 6.97
C LYS A 277 -19.39 2.39 8.33
N GLU A 278 -18.25 1.77 8.67
CA GLU A 278 -17.44 2.14 9.83
C GLU A 278 -16.39 3.17 9.44
N ALA A 279 -16.18 4.16 10.31
CA ALA A 279 -15.13 5.15 10.14
C ALA A 279 -13.78 4.48 9.79
N ALA A 280 -13.04 5.09 8.88
CA ALA A 280 -11.66 4.69 8.62
C ALA A 280 -10.88 4.71 9.94
N LEU A 281 -9.95 3.78 10.11
CA LEU A 281 -9.06 3.81 11.27
C LEU A 281 -8.39 5.20 11.32
N PRO A 282 -8.35 5.91 12.46
CA PRO A 282 -7.93 7.31 12.53
C PRO A 282 -6.56 7.62 11.90
N TRP A 283 -5.66 6.63 11.85
CA TRP A 283 -4.33 6.77 11.25
C TRP A 283 -4.29 6.68 9.71
N ARG A 284 -5.39 6.27 9.05
CA ARG A 284 -5.51 6.19 7.58
C ARG A 284 -6.11 7.47 7.00
N ASP A 285 -6.72 8.28 7.85
CA ASP A 285 -7.21 9.59 7.47
C ASP A 285 -6.04 10.58 7.48
N MET A 286 -5.75 11.16 6.31
CA MET A 286 -4.64 12.09 6.12
C MET A 286 -5.07 13.49 6.52
N ALA A 287 -4.17 14.26 7.14
CA ALA A 287 -4.41 15.68 7.37
C ALA A 287 -4.44 16.41 6.01
N GLU A 288 -5.49 17.21 5.80
CA GLU A 288 -5.65 18.02 4.58
C GLU A 288 -4.85 19.32 4.66
N THR A 289 -4.69 19.87 5.88
CA THR A 289 -3.97 21.12 6.13
C THR A 289 -2.81 20.96 7.12
N LEU A 290 -1.89 21.93 7.12
CA LEU A 290 -0.81 21.99 8.11
C LEU A 290 -1.36 22.13 9.54
N ASP A 291 -2.44 22.89 9.74
CA ASP A 291 -3.06 23.05 11.06
C ASP A 291 -3.66 21.72 11.55
N ASP A 292 -4.37 20.99 10.68
CA ASP A 292 -4.85 19.64 11.01
C ASP A 292 -3.71 18.70 11.36
N LYS A 293 -2.59 18.77 10.61
CA LYS A 293 -1.36 18.02 10.88
C LYS A 293 -0.85 18.29 12.29
N ILE A 294 -0.79 19.56 12.68
CA ILE A 294 -0.26 20.01 13.97
C ILE A 294 -1.19 19.55 15.09
N GLU A 295 -2.50 19.77 14.97
CA GLU A 295 -3.47 19.38 16.00
C GLU A 295 -3.49 17.86 16.23
N ARG A 296 -3.51 17.07 15.16
CA ARG A 296 -3.45 15.59 15.26
C ARG A 296 -2.17 15.14 15.97
N ARG A 297 -1.02 15.75 15.66
CA ARG A 297 0.27 15.42 16.30
C ARG A 297 0.34 15.89 17.74
N VAL A 298 -0.26 17.03 18.09
CA VAL A 298 -0.38 17.51 19.46
C VAL A 298 -1.24 16.57 20.31
N ALA A 299 -2.39 16.12 19.78
CA ALA A 299 -3.24 15.14 20.42
C ALA A 299 -2.48 13.81 20.63
N ALA A 300 -1.80 13.33 19.59
CA ALA A 300 -1.00 12.11 19.65
C ALA A 300 0.17 12.20 20.66
N LEU A 301 0.91 13.31 20.68
CA LEU A 301 2.01 13.52 21.65
C LEU A 301 1.50 13.69 23.09
N THR A 302 0.28 14.21 23.27
CA THR A 302 -0.38 14.29 24.57
C THR A 302 -0.72 12.89 25.08
N ALA A 303 -1.27 12.03 24.21
CA ALA A 303 -1.51 10.62 24.53
C ALA A 303 -0.20 9.86 24.77
N TYR A 304 0.81 10.10 23.94
CA TYR A 304 2.16 9.51 24.03
C TYR A 304 2.82 9.81 25.38
N GLN A 305 2.90 11.08 25.79
CA GLN A 305 3.58 11.50 27.02
C GLN A 305 2.73 12.42 27.90
N SER A 306 2.52 13.68 27.46
CA SER A 306 1.83 14.71 28.26
C SER A 306 1.54 15.96 27.42
N LYS A 307 0.60 16.80 27.89
CA LYS A 307 0.32 18.13 27.30
C LYS A 307 1.58 19.00 27.21
N ARG A 308 2.44 18.97 28.23
CA ARG A 308 3.72 19.71 28.24
C ARG A 308 4.63 19.27 27.09
N TYR A 309 4.70 17.96 26.83
CA TYR A 309 5.52 17.41 25.75
C TYR A 309 4.98 17.79 24.36
N ALA A 310 3.66 17.72 24.18
CA ALA A 310 2.99 18.18 22.96
C ALA A 310 3.15 19.69 22.71
N ASN A 311 3.11 20.50 23.77
CA ASN A 311 3.34 21.95 23.66
C ASN A 311 4.76 22.29 23.22
N ARG A 312 5.77 21.49 23.60
CA ARG A 312 7.14 21.65 23.10
C ARG A 312 7.19 21.45 21.59
N TYR A 313 6.53 20.40 21.08
CA TYR A 313 6.39 20.16 19.65
C TYR A 313 5.73 21.37 18.95
N ARG A 314 4.55 21.79 19.42
CA ARG A 314 3.83 22.94 18.84
C ARG A 314 4.72 24.17 18.76
N LYS A 315 5.36 24.55 19.86
CA LYS A 315 6.23 25.74 19.91
C LYS A 315 7.35 25.71 18.87
N LEU A 316 7.99 24.56 18.66
CA LEU A 316 9.07 24.42 17.68
C LEU A 316 8.54 24.52 16.24
N VAL A 317 7.40 23.89 15.94
CA VAL A 317 6.79 23.97 14.61
C VAL A 317 6.32 25.40 14.32
N GLU A 318 5.66 26.06 15.28
CA GLU A 318 5.23 27.45 15.15
C GLU A 318 6.40 28.40 14.93
N LYS A 319 7.54 28.15 15.60
CA LYS A 319 8.77 28.92 15.39
C LYS A 319 9.26 28.81 13.94
N VAL A 320 9.25 27.60 13.37
CA VAL A 320 9.62 27.39 11.96
C VAL A 320 8.62 28.05 11.02
N ARG A 321 7.31 27.89 11.29
CA ARG A 321 6.22 28.47 10.49
C ARG A 321 6.32 29.99 10.43
N ALA A 322 6.54 30.64 11.57
CA ALA A 322 6.71 32.09 11.64
C ALA A 322 7.94 32.55 10.84
N ALA A 323 9.07 31.84 10.98
CA ALA A 323 10.29 32.18 10.25
C ALA A 323 10.16 31.99 8.74
N GLU A 324 9.50 30.91 8.29
CA GLU A 324 9.23 30.66 6.86
C GLU A 324 8.34 31.75 6.26
N ALA A 325 7.28 32.15 6.97
CA ALA A 325 6.38 33.20 6.53
C ALA A 325 7.05 34.59 6.46
N GLU A 326 7.92 34.90 7.43
CA GLU A 326 8.60 36.19 7.53
C GLU A 326 9.77 36.31 6.53
N LYS A 327 10.63 35.29 6.44
CA LYS A 327 11.93 35.38 5.74
C LYS A 327 11.88 34.85 4.30
N THR A 328 10.89 34.04 3.97
CA THR A 328 10.78 33.39 2.66
C THR A 328 9.34 33.42 2.12
N PRO A 329 8.74 34.62 1.99
CA PRO A 329 7.35 34.74 1.53
C PRO A 329 7.17 34.11 0.15
N GLY A 330 6.13 33.29 0.01
CA GLY A 330 5.80 32.57 -1.23
C GLY A 330 6.47 31.19 -1.38
N LEU A 331 7.41 30.83 -0.49
CA LEU A 331 7.95 29.47 -0.41
C LEU A 331 7.21 28.67 0.68
N SER A 332 7.12 27.35 0.49
CA SER A 332 6.43 26.44 1.40
C SER A 332 7.17 25.12 1.57
N GLY A 333 6.81 24.37 2.60
CA GLY A 333 7.30 23.02 2.87
C GLY A 333 8.25 22.90 4.07
N LEU A 334 8.84 24.00 4.55
CA LEU A 334 9.74 23.96 5.71
C LEU A 334 8.96 23.66 7.00
N ALA A 335 7.84 24.36 7.22
CA ALA A 335 6.97 24.11 8.37
C ALA A 335 6.35 22.70 8.32
N GLU A 336 6.00 22.20 7.14
CA GLU A 336 5.49 20.84 6.95
C GLU A 336 6.55 19.76 7.25
N ALA A 337 7.78 19.96 6.80
CA ALA A 337 8.91 19.10 7.11
C ALA A 337 9.16 19.07 8.63
N ALA A 338 9.23 20.25 9.26
CA ALA A 338 9.37 20.36 10.72
C ALA A 338 8.23 19.66 11.46
N ALA A 339 6.97 19.89 11.05
CA ALA A 339 5.81 19.27 11.66
C ALA A 339 5.86 17.73 11.57
N SER A 340 6.29 17.19 10.43
CA SER A 340 6.32 15.75 10.17
C SER A 340 7.46 15.06 10.92
N TYR A 341 8.67 15.61 10.81
CA TYR A 341 9.88 14.93 11.23
C TYR A 341 10.26 15.19 12.69
N LEU A 342 9.90 16.36 13.24
CA LEU A 342 9.98 16.55 14.69
C LEU A 342 9.07 15.55 15.41
N TYR A 343 7.84 15.37 14.94
CA TYR A 343 6.93 14.38 15.53
C TYR A 343 7.48 12.96 15.40
N LYS A 344 8.03 12.59 14.24
CA LYS A 344 8.65 11.27 14.02
C LYS A 344 9.74 10.98 15.05
N LEU A 345 10.59 11.98 15.36
CA LEU A 345 11.66 11.85 16.35
C LEU A 345 11.14 11.87 17.78
N MET A 346 10.09 12.65 18.07
CA MET A 346 9.50 12.75 19.41
C MET A 346 8.62 11.56 19.80
N ALA A 347 7.95 10.93 18.82
CA ALA A 347 7.05 9.80 19.01
C ALA A 347 7.71 8.47 18.61
N TYR A 348 8.95 8.23 19.07
CA TYR A 348 9.61 6.94 18.84
C TYR A 348 8.87 5.82 19.59
N LYS A 349 8.78 4.66 18.94
CA LYS A 349 8.03 3.50 19.44
C LYS A 349 8.85 2.75 20.49
N ASP A 350 8.71 3.17 21.73
CA ASP A 350 9.25 2.48 22.88
C ASP A 350 8.26 1.50 23.51
N GLU A 351 8.70 0.84 24.58
CA GLU A 351 7.96 -0.19 25.27
C GLU A 351 6.61 0.34 25.80
N TYR A 352 6.60 1.58 26.31
CA TYR A 352 5.40 2.26 26.79
C TYR A 352 4.41 2.57 25.67
N GLU A 353 4.90 3.07 24.54
CA GLU A 353 4.06 3.43 23.40
C GLU A 353 3.51 2.20 22.69
N VAL A 354 4.32 1.16 22.50
CA VAL A 354 3.85 -0.13 21.97
C VAL A 354 2.76 -0.69 22.87
N ALA A 355 2.95 -0.66 24.18
CA ALA A 355 1.94 -1.10 25.14
C ALA A 355 0.65 -0.27 25.05
N ARG A 356 0.77 1.06 24.90
CA ARG A 356 -0.39 1.95 24.71
C ARG A 356 -1.15 1.60 23.42
N LEU A 357 -0.47 1.43 22.29
CA LEU A 357 -1.08 1.10 21.00
C LEU A 357 -1.79 -0.27 21.00
N PHE A 358 -1.31 -1.23 21.80
CA PHE A 358 -2.03 -2.50 21.98
C PHE A 358 -3.25 -2.37 22.90
N THR A 359 -3.31 -1.35 23.76
CA THR A 359 -4.30 -1.28 24.86
C THR A 359 -5.24 -0.08 24.79
N ASP A 360 -5.08 0.82 23.82
CA ASP A 360 -5.94 1.99 23.59
C ASP A 360 -7.27 1.66 22.90
N GLY A 361 -7.50 0.37 22.60
CA GLY A 361 -8.71 -0.13 21.94
C GLY A 361 -8.61 -0.19 20.41
N GLY A 362 -7.71 0.59 19.79
CA GLY A 362 -7.55 0.62 18.33
C GLY A 362 -7.11 -0.74 17.77
N PHE A 363 -6.20 -1.42 18.46
CA PHE A 363 -5.77 -2.77 18.09
C PHE A 363 -6.90 -3.81 18.17
N GLN A 364 -7.72 -3.77 19.23
CA GLN A 364 -8.86 -4.70 19.36
C GLN A 364 -9.89 -4.44 18.28
N HIS A 365 -10.23 -3.17 18.02
CA HIS A 365 -11.14 -2.80 16.94
C HIS A 365 -10.62 -3.25 15.57
N GLN A 366 -9.31 -3.15 15.31
CA GLN A 366 -8.71 -3.69 14.09
C GLN A 366 -8.86 -5.22 13.99
N LEU A 367 -8.69 -5.94 15.10
CA LEU A 367 -8.90 -7.39 15.13
C LEU A 367 -10.36 -7.76 14.87
N ASP A 368 -11.31 -7.10 15.53
CA ASP A 368 -12.77 -7.36 15.41
C ASP A 368 -13.31 -7.04 14.00
N ARG A 369 -12.61 -6.15 13.28
CA ARG A 369 -12.88 -5.83 11.87
C ARG A 369 -12.33 -6.88 10.91
N GLN A 370 -11.18 -7.48 11.23
CA GLN A 370 -10.45 -8.33 10.30
C GLN A 370 -10.70 -9.83 10.52
N PHE A 371 -10.99 -10.23 11.76
CA PHE A 371 -11.15 -11.62 12.16
C PHE A 371 -12.48 -11.85 12.88
N GLU A 372 -12.98 -13.06 12.78
CA GLU A 372 -14.15 -13.57 13.50
C GLU A 372 -13.87 -14.96 14.09
N GLY A 373 -14.79 -15.43 14.93
CA GLY A 373 -14.67 -16.71 15.64
C GLY A 373 -13.76 -16.66 16.87
N ASP A 374 -13.52 -17.83 17.47
CA ASP A 374 -12.71 -17.96 18.67
C ASP A 374 -11.22 -17.94 18.34
N TYR A 375 -10.57 -16.79 18.55
CA TYR A 375 -9.14 -16.64 18.31
C TYR A 375 -8.30 -16.36 19.57
N ARG A 376 -7.03 -16.74 19.49
CA ARG A 376 -6.02 -16.47 20.52
C ARG A 376 -4.85 -15.68 19.92
N LEU A 377 -4.31 -14.75 20.70
CA LEU A 377 -3.18 -13.93 20.30
C LEU A 377 -1.87 -14.48 20.86
N GLU A 378 -0.88 -14.62 19.98
CA GLU A 378 0.52 -14.92 20.32
C GLU A 378 1.38 -13.71 19.98
N PHE A 379 2.10 -13.17 20.96
CA PHE A 379 2.99 -12.02 20.79
C PHE A 379 4.42 -12.50 20.61
N HIS A 380 5.09 -12.02 19.56
CA HIS A 380 6.50 -12.34 19.28
C HIS A 380 7.36 -11.15 19.65
N LEU A 381 8.03 -11.24 20.81
CA LEU A 381 8.83 -10.15 21.36
C LEU A 381 10.27 -10.58 21.59
N ALA A 382 11.21 -9.66 21.40
CA ALA A 382 12.62 -9.86 21.72
C ALA A 382 13.07 -8.81 22.75
N PRO A 383 12.67 -8.94 24.04
CA PRO A 383 12.98 -7.95 25.06
C PRO A 383 14.51 -7.85 25.26
N PRO A 384 15.14 -6.68 25.04
CA PRO A 384 16.60 -6.54 25.04
C PRO A 384 17.30 -6.99 26.32
N MET A 385 16.63 -6.89 27.48
CA MET A 385 17.21 -7.27 28.76
C MET A 385 17.33 -8.79 28.97
N PHE A 386 16.55 -9.61 28.24
CA PHE A 386 16.44 -11.05 28.51
C PHE A 386 16.51 -11.94 27.26
N ALA A 387 16.51 -11.35 26.07
CA ALA A 387 16.56 -12.08 24.82
C ALA A 387 18.01 -12.54 24.54
N LYS A 388 18.16 -13.81 24.19
CA LYS A 388 19.45 -14.36 23.75
C LYS A 388 19.76 -13.84 22.35
N THR A 389 21.01 -13.50 22.11
CA THR A 389 21.49 -13.20 20.76
C THR A 389 21.63 -14.49 19.96
N ASP A 390 21.19 -14.45 18.71
CA ASP A 390 21.38 -15.51 17.75
C ASP A 390 22.84 -15.53 17.26
N PRO A 391 23.55 -16.66 17.38
CA PRO A 391 24.95 -16.75 16.94
C PRO A 391 25.13 -16.55 15.42
N GLU A 392 24.15 -16.96 14.60
CA GLU A 392 24.27 -16.89 13.14
C GLU A 392 23.97 -15.48 12.62
N THR A 393 22.98 -14.81 13.21
CA THR A 393 22.52 -13.51 12.71
C THR A 393 23.00 -12.33 13.56
N GLY A 394 23.56 -12.57 14.74
CA GLY A 394 23.96 -11.54 15.70
C GLY A 394 22.78 -10.77 16.31
N ARG A 395 21.53 -11.23 16.11
CA ARG A 395 20.30 -10.52 16.48
C ARG A 395 19.58 -11.16 17.66
N LEU A 396 18.82 -10.38 18.42
CA LEU A 396 18.01 -10.92 19.52
C LEU A 396 16.95 -11.92 19.00
N LYS A 397 16.91 -13.11 19.61
CA LYS A 397 15.90 -14.14 19.33
C LYS A 397 14.55 -13.73 19.91
N LYS A 398 13.51 -13.73 19.07
CA LYS A 398 12.12 -13.53 19.50
C LYS A 398 11.63 -14.73 20.30
N LYS A 399 10.86 -14.46 21.34
CA LYS A 399 10.11 -15.44 22.12
C LYS A 399 8.62 -15.21 21.95
N VAL A 400 7.87 -16.31 22.01
CA VAL A 400 6.41 -16.29 21.93
C VAL A 400 5.84 -16.10 23.33
N TYR A 401 4.93 -15.16 23.47
CA TYR A 401 4.18 -14.88 24.69
C TYR A 401 2.68 -15.03 24.42
N GLY A 402 1.97 -15.71 25.32
CA GLY A 402 0.54 -15.94 25.18
C GLY A 402 -0.32 -14.69 25.46
N PRO A 403 -1.66 -14.85 25.44
CA PRO A 403 -2.63 -13.75 25.60
C PRO A 403 -2.47 -12.94 26.90
N GLY A 404 -1.91 -13.54 27.96
CA GLY A 404 -1.64 -12.87 29.23
C GLY A 404 -0.72 -11.64 29.11
N MET A 405 0.06 -11.53 28.03
CA MET A 405 0.90 -10.35 27.74
C MET A 405 0.08 -9.05 27.67
N MET A 406 -1.18 -9.11 27.26
CA MET A 406 -2.07 -7.93 27.25
C MET A 406 -2.25 -7.28 28.62
N ARG A 407 -2.24 -8.07 29.71
CA ARG A 407 -2.31 -7.54 31.07
C ARG A 407 -1.06 -6.73 31.41
N TRP A 408 0.11 -7.21 30.99
CA TRP A 408 1.38 -6.50 31.15
C TRP A 408 1.42 -5.22 30.34
N PHE A 409 0.95 -5.22 29.09
CA PHE A 409 0.84 -4.00 28.30
C PHE A 409 -0.08 -2.97 28.95
N ARG A 410 -1.21 -3.37 29.55
CA ARG A 410 -2.10 -2.42 30.25
C ARG A 410 -1.44 -1.77 31.46
N LEU A 411 -0.63 -2.53 32.20
CA LEU A 411 0.15 -1.97 33.31
C LEU A 411 1.21 -1.00 32.79
N LEU A 412 1.97 -1.44 31.78
CA LEU A 412 3.07 -0.67 31.23
C LEU A 412 2.60 0.63 30.57
N SER A 413 1.47 0.65 29.87
CA SER A 413 0.93 1.84 29.21
C SER A 413 0.58 2.97 30.21
N ARG A 414 0.23 2.61 31.45
CA ARG A 414 -0.01 3.57 32.55
C ARG A 414 1.27 4.14 33.15
N MET A 415 2.41 3.49 32.93
CA MET A 415 3.71 3.88 33.48
C MET A 415 4.51 4.82 32.56
N LYS A 416 3.88 5.40 31.52
CA LYS A 416 4.51 6.35 30.59
C LYS A 416 5.19 7.56 31.26
N GLY A 417 4.77 7.92 32.48
CA GLY A 417 5.39 8.98 33.27
C GLY A 417 6.85 8.68 33.67
N LEU A 418 7.25 7.40 33.69
CA LEU A 418 8.63 6.99 33.95
C LEU A 418 9.56 7.28 32.77
N ARG A 419 9.04 7.43 31.55
CA ARG A 419 9.83 7.62 30.34
C ARG A 419 10.83 8.77 30.50
N GLY A 420 12.12 8.45 30.32
CA GLY A 420 13.20 9.43 30.40
C GLY A 420 13.54 9.91 31.81
N THR A 421 12.92 9.36 32.85
CA THR A 421 13.28 9.61 34.25
C THR A 421 14.42 8.67 34.69
N PRO A 422 15.12 8.95 35.81
CA PRO A 422 16.12 8.01 36.35
C PRO A 422 15.56 6.63 36.73
N LEU A 423 14.23 6.56 36.96
CA LEU A 423 13.47 5.35 37.29
C LEU A 423 12.99 4.58 36.05
N ASP A 424 13.35 5.03 34.84
CA ASP A 424 13.05 4.33 33.58
C ASP A 424 13.93 3.07 33.44
N PRO A 425 13.38 1.85 33.55
CA PRO A 425 14.16 0.62 33.40
C PRO A 425 14.67 0.41 31.97
N PHE A 426 14.02 1.03 30.97
CA PHE A 426 14.40 0.90 29.55
C PHE A 426 15.26 2.08 29.09
N GLY A 427 15.19 3.21 29.78
CA GLY A 427 15.75 4.50 29.35
C GLY A 427 17.27 4.56 29.25
N ARG A 428 18.00 3.61 29.85
CA ARG A 428 19.48 3.60 29.87
C ARG A 428 20.13 2.92 28.67
N THR A 429 19.37 2.23 27.84
CA THR A 429 19.88 1.54 26.63
C THR A 429 20.49 2.53 25.64
N SER A 430 21.43 2.07 24.82
CA SER A 430 22.06 2.89 23.77
C SER A 430 21.00 3.44 22.80
N GLU A 431 20.02 2.62 22.41
CA GLU A 431 18.92 3.03 21.53
C GLU A 431 18.13 4.20 22.13
N ARG A 432 17.70 4.11 23.40
CA ARG A 432 16.92 5.19 24.04
C ARG A 432 17.73 6.47 24.25
N ARG A 433 19.05 6.37 24.49
CA ARG A 433 19.92 7.56 24.54
C ARG A 433 20.01 8.23 23.17
N THR A 434 20.19 7.46 22.11
CA THR A 434 20.24 7.95 20.74
C THR A 434 18.94 8.64 20.32
N GLU A 435 17.77 8.06 20.62
CA GLU A 435 16.47 8.70 20.31
C GLU A 435 16.32 10.08 20.97
N ARG A 436 16.70 10.21 22.24
CA ARG A 436 16.66 11.50 22.95
C ARG A 436 17.69 12.49 22.41
N ALA A 437 18.87 12.01 22.00
CA ALA A 437 19.86 12.84 21.33
C ALA A 437 19.33 13.38 20.01
N LEU A 438 18.68 12.55 19.19
CA LEU A 438 18.12 12.98 17.90
C LEU A 438 17.08 14.09 18.04
N VAL A 439 16.21 14.04 19.06
CA VAL A 439 15.26 15.13 19.33
C VAL A 439 15.99 16.42 19.71
N LYS A 440 17.09 16.33 20.46
CA LYS A 440 17.91 17.48 20.83
C LYS A 440 18.63 18.07 19.62
N ASP A 441 19.29 17.22 18.84
CA ASP A 441 20.04 17.63 17.64
C ASP A 441 19.10 18.30 16.64
N TYR A 442 17.93 17.71 16.37
CA TYR A 442 16.93 18.29 15.48
C TYR A 442 16.34 19.61 16.00
N SER A 443 16.19 19.76 17.33
CA SER A 443 15.78 21.06 17.91
C SER A 443 16.86 22.13 17.65
N GLY A 444 18.15 21.77 17.74
CA GLY A 444 19.26 22.66 17.42
C GLY A 444 19.36 22.98 15.92
N ASP A 445 19.01 22.03 15.05
CA ASP A 445 18.92 22.27 13.61
C ASP A 445 17.81 23.27 13.29
N ILE A 446 16.64 23.15 13.92
CA ILE A 446 15.57 24.15 13.82
C ILE A 446 16.09 25.54 14.23
N ASP A 447 16.80 25.64 15.34
CA ASP A 447 17.33 26.93 15.81
C ASP A 447 18.33 27.53 14.80
N THR A 448 19.19 26.68 14.21
CA THR A 448 20.14 27.07 13.17
C THR A 448 19.43 27.54 11.91
N VAL A 449 18.45 26.77 11.44
CA VAL A 449 17.64 27.08 10.26
C VAL A 449 16.91 28.41 10.45
N VAL A 450 16.18 28.57 11.55
CA VAL A 450 15.41 29.80 11.82
C VAL A 450 16.31 31.03 11.88
N ALA A 451 17.54 30.92 12.41
CA ALA A 451 18.48 32.02 12.46
C ALA A 451 18.98 32.42 11.06
N GLY A 452 19.36 31.45 10.22
CA GLY A 452 20.00 31.67 8.91
C GLY A 452 19.10 31.60 7.68
N LEU A 453 17.77 31.44 7.85
CA LEU A 453 16.85 31.23 6.73
C LEU A 453 16.80 32.45 5.80
N THR A 454 16.97 32.18 4.51
CA THR A 454 16.84 33.12 3.38
C THR A 454 16.16 32.40 2.21
N PRO A 455 15.68 33.12 1.18
CA PRO A 455 15.10 32.48 -0.01
C PRO A 455 16.04 31.47 -0.68
N ASP A 456 17.35 31.76 -0.76
CA ASP A 456 18.35 30.89 -1.39
C ASP A 456 18.66 29.63 -0.55
N THR A 457 18.54 29.72 0.78
CA THR A 457 18.82 28.60 1.69
C THR A 457 17.58 27.76 2.00
N HIS A 458 16.38 28.21 1.61
CA HIS A 458 15.10 27.55 1.92
C HIS A 458 15.08 26.08 1.50
N ALA A 459 15.45 25.78 0.25
CA ALA A 459 15.45 24.40 -0.26
C ALA A 459 16.40 23.49 0.54
N VAL A 460 17.57 24.01 0.94
CA VAL A 460 18.54 23.27 1.77
C VAL A 460 18.01 23.07 3.19
N ALA A 461 17.33 24.07 3.75
CA ALA A 461 16.68 23.97 5.06
C ALA A 461 15.57 22.91 5.06
N VAL A 462 14.75 22.86 4.01
CA VAL A 462 13.72 21.81 3.84
C VAL A 462 14.39 20.44 3.77
N GLY A 463 15.47 20.31 2.99
CA GLY A 463 16.25 19.08 2.90
C GLY A 463 16.83 18.63 4.25
N LEU A 464 17.43 19.56 5.00
CA LEU A 464 17.96 19.32 6.34
C LEU A 464 16.87 18.83 7.30
N LEU A 465 15.75 19.54 7.38
CA LEU A 465 14.64 19.17 8.27
C LEU A 465 13.93 17.89 7.81
N SER A 466 14.16 17.43 6.57
CA SER A 466 13.63 16.18 6.03
C SER A 466 14.52 14.96 6.26
N VAL A 467 15.77 15.13 6.67
CA VAL A 467 16.71 14.02 6.94
C VAL A 467 16.14 12.90 7.82
N PRO A 468 15.35 13.17 8.89
CA PRO A 468 14.78 12.10 9.71
C PRO A 468 13.86 11.14 8.95
N GLU A 469 13.41 11.48 7.73
CA GLU A 469 12.71 10.57 6.84
C GLU A 469 13.46 9.25 6.63
N LYS A 470 14.79 9.34 6.46
CA LYS A 470 15.70 8.23 6.19
C LYS A 470 15.89 7.32 7.41
N ILE A 471 15.66 7.83 8.62
CA ILE A 471 15.75 7.06 9.86
C ILE A 471 14.54 6.12 9.98
N ARG A 472 14.66 4.89 9.48
CA ARG A 472 13.58 3.89 9.42
C ARG A 472 13.98 2.58 10.12
N GLY A 473 12.99 1.82 10.54
CA GLY A 473 13.18 0.52 11.19
C GLY A 473 13.49 0.60 12.69
N TYR A 474 14.05 -0.47 13.24
CA TYR A 474 14.35 -0.66 14.67
C TYR A 474 15.69 -1.35 14.86
N GLY A 475 16.31 -1.22 16.04
CA GLY A 475 17.56 -1.91 16.38
C GLY A 475 18.63 -1.75 15.29
N PRO A 476 19.29 -2.83 14.82
CA PRO A 476 20.36 -2.74 13.81
C PRO A 476 19.93 -2.08 12.49
N VAL A 477 18.68 -2.26 12.07
CA VAL A 477 18.17 -1.64 10.83
C VAL A 477 18.12 -0.13 10.98
N LYS A 478 17.70 0.36 12.15
CA LYS A 478 17.69 1.79 12.45
C LYS A 478 19.09 2.36 12.58
N VAL A 479 20.02 1.61 13.20
CA VAL A 479 21.43 2.04 13.33
C VAL A 479 22.07 2.24 11.96
N ALA A 480 21.89 1.28 11.03
CA ALA A 480 22.43 1.42 9.68
C ALA A 480 21.89 2.67 8.95
N HIS A 481 20.58 2.93 9.02
CA HIS A 481 20.00 4.14 8.44
C HIS A 481 20.43 5.42 9.15
N LEU A 482 20.74 5.34 10.45
CA LEU A 482 21.16 6.49 11.24
C LEU A 482 22.53 6.99 10.77
N ASP A 483 23.45 6.08 10.44
CA ASP A 483 24.79 6.46 9.98
C ASP A 483 24.72 7.22 8.64
N THR A 484 23.90 6.73 7.70
CA THR A 484 23.62 7.45 6.45
C THR A 484 22.94 8.80 6.70
N ALA A 485 21.91 8.84 7.57
CA ALA A 485 21.20 10.07 7.88
C ALA A 485 22.10 11.11 8.57
N ARG A 486 23.09 10.70 9.38
CA ARG A 486 24.06 11.61 9.99
C ARG A 486 24.97 12.27 8.95
N ALA A 487 25.49 11.49 8.01
CA ALA A 487 26.29 12.03 6.91
C ALA A 487 25.49 13.04 6.07
N ASP A 488 24.25 12.71 5.74
CA ASP A 488 23.35 13.62 5.01
C ASP A 488 23.07 14.89 5.81
N ARG A 489 22.77 14.76 7.12
CA ARG A 489 22.57 15.91 8.01
C ARG A 489 23.76 16.84 8.01
N GLU A 490 24.98 16.31 8.11
CA GLU A 490 26.20 17.10 8.08
C GLU A 490 26.40 17.81 6.74
N ALA A 491 26.12 17.12 5.62
CA ALA A 491 26.19 17.72 4.29
C ALA A 491 25.18 18.87 4.12
N PHE A 492 23.91 18.66 4.50
CA PHE A 492 22.89 19.70 4.45
C PHE A 492 23.19 20.86 5.40
N LEU A 493 23.68 20.59 6.62
CA LEU A 493 24.10 21.63 7.56
C LEU A 493 25.25 22.49 7.02
N LYS A 494 26.23 21.85 6.38
CA LYS A 494 27.34 22.54 5.73
C LYS A 494 26.83 23.43 4.60
N ALA A 495 26.07 22.87 3.66
CA ALA A 495 25.48 23.63 2.56
C ALA A 495 24.62 24.80 3.05
N PHE A 496 23.85 24.61 4.13
CA PHE A 496 23.03 25.68 4.69
C PHE A 496 23.89 26.82 5.26
N ARG A 497 24.99 26.49 5.95
CA ARG A 497 25.94 27.50 6.48
C ARG A 497 26.72 28.21 5.38
N ASP A 498 26.96 27.53 4.26
CA ASP A 498 27.65 28.07 3.09
C ASP A 498 26.72 28.93 2.19
N GLY A 499 25.46 29.15 2.60
CA GLY A 499 24.51 30.01 1.90
C GLY A 499 23.64 29.31 0.84
N GLY A 500 23.67 27.97 0.78
CA GLY A 500 22.91 27.15 -0.15
C GLY A 500 23.75 26.01 -0.74
N PHE A 501 23.15 25.17 -1.60
CA PHE A 501 23.98 24.31 -2.43
C PHE A 501 24.76 25.20 -3.40
N GLN A 502 26.09 25.15 -3.36
CA GLN A 502 26.91 25.81 -4.37
C GLN A 502 26.44 25.32 -5.74
N ARG A 503 25.89 26.23 -6.55
CA ARG A 503 25.67 25.94 -7.97
C ARG A 503 27.06 25.61 -8.50
N ALA A 504 27.28 24.37 -8.94
CA ALA A 504 28.44 24.10 -9.78
C ALA A 504 28.36 25.10 -10.93
N GLU A 505 29.35 25.98 -11.04
CA GLU A 505 29.51 26.83 -12.21
C GLU A 505 29.44 25.89 -13.41
N ALA A 506 28.40 26.05 -14.23
CA ALA A 506 28.32 25.38 -15.49
C ALA A 506 29.54 25.85 -16.28
N ALA A 507 30.54 24.97 -16.42
CA ALA A 507 31.65 25.20 -17.31
C ALA A 507 31.07 25.42 -18.71
N GLU A 508 31.31 26.62 -19.22
CA GLU A 508 30.95 27.12 -20.55
C GLU A 508 31.59 26.29 -21.67
#